data_AF-A0A922M476-F1
#
_entry.id   AF-A0A922M476-F1
#
_cell.length_a   1.000
_cell.length_b   1.000
_cell.length_c   1.000
_cell.angle_alpha   90.00
_cell.angle_beta   90.00
_cell.angle_gamma   90.00
#
_symmetry.space_group_name_H-M   'P 1'
#
loop_
_entity.id
_entity.type
_entity.pdbx_description
1 polymer ?
#
loop_
_entity_poly.entity_id
_entity_poly.type
_entity_poly.pdbx_seq_one_letter_code
_entity_poly.pdbx_strand_id
1 'polypeptide(L)'
;MRSSSEIDMENDWKMVTVFIGANDLCSASCLNPVSWSPAAHAKKLSIALDYLHKHLPRTIVNLVPVLDVSVSIRVLRPMMCRLMHSLFCTCFHQGGNELYDLVRMARLYQKAEVALV
;
A
#
# COMPACT_ATOMS: atom_id res chain seq x y z
N MET A 1 -7.08 -20.78 7.15
CA MET A 1 -8.33 -20.29 7.79
C MET A 1 -9.51 -21.16 7.42
N ARG A 2 -10.04 -21.12 6.19
CA ARG A 2 -11.23 -21.91 5.78
C ARG A 2 -11.06 -23.44 5.84
N SER A 3 -9.82 -23.95 5.74
CA SER A 3 -9.53 -25.38 5.81
C SER A 3 -9.29 -25.91 7.23
N SER A 4 -9.29 -25.04 8.25
CA SER A 4 -9.14 -25.46 9.64
C SER A 4 -10.51 -25.83 10.21
N SER A 5 -10.62 -26.99 10.83
CA SER A 5 -11.82 -27.40 11.57
C SER A 5 -12.03 -26.65 12.88
N GLU A 6 -11.00 -25.95 13.36
CA GLU A 6 -11.03 -25.20 14.63
C GLU A 6 -11.48 -23.74 14.46
N ILE A 7 -11.61 -23.25 13.22
CA ILE A 7 -11.94 -21.84 12.93
C ILE A 7 -13.35 -21.74 12.38
N ASP A 8 -14.21 -21.03 13.10
CA ASP A 8 -15.54 -20.66 12.64
C ASP A 8 -15.48 -19.36 11.81
N MET A 9 -15.50 -19.52 10.49
CA MET A 9 -15.43 -18.40 9.55
C MET A 9 -16.63 -17.45 9.63
N GLU A 10 -17.74 -17.83 10.27
CA GLU A 10 -18.91 -16.98 10.46
C GLU A 10 -18.90 -16.30 11.83
N ASN A 11 -18.51 -17.03 12.89
CA ASN A 11 -18.69 -16.58 14.28
C ASN A 11 -17.41 -16.07 14.97
N ASP A 12 -16.23 -16.50 14.55
CA ASP A 12 -15.00 -16.00 15.17
C ASP A 12 -14.72 -14.56 14.75
N TRP A 13 -14.04 -13.78 15.60
CA TRP A 13 -13.54 -12.47 15.19
C TRP A 13 -12.25 -12.63 14.38
N LYS A 14 -12.16 -11.96 13.24
CA LYS A 14 -10.97 -11.89 12.39
C LYS A 14 -10.35 -10.51 12.50
N MET A 15 -9.03 -10.44 12.50
CA MET A 15 -8.31 -9.17 12.34
C MET A 15 -7.56 -9.20 11.01
N VAL A 16 -7.85 -8.23 10.15
CA VAL A 16 -7.17 -8.05 8.87
C VAL A 16 -6.42 -6.74 8.91
N THR A 17 -5.10 -6.77 8.74
CA THR A 17 -4.31 -5.55 8.58
C THR A 17 -4.05 -5.32 7.09
N VAL A 18 -4.48 -4.16 6.59
CA VAL A 18 -4.25 -3.75 5.20
C VAL A 18 -3.16 -2.68 5.20
N PHE A 19 -2.06 -2.97 4.51
CA PHE A 19 -0.94 -2.06 4.35
C PHE A 19 -0.41 -2.17 2.91
N ILE A 20 -0.97 -1.38 2.01
CA ILE A 20 -0.73 -1.45 0.55
C ILE A 20 -0.45 -0.07 -0.04
N GLY A 21 0.01 -0.02 -1.30
CA GLY A 21 0.29 1.23 -2.03
C GLY A 21 1.77 1.58 -2.17
N ALA A 22 2.67 0.89 -1.47
CA ALA A 22 4.12 1.11 -1.63
C ALA A 22 4.57 0.83 -3.07
N ASN A 23 4.09 -0.25 -3.70
CA ASN A 23 4.42 -0.59 -5.09
C ASN A 23 3.82 0.38 -6.10
N ASP A 24 2.62 0.91 -5.83
CA ASP A 24 2.00 1.96 -6.64
C ASP A 24 2.91 3.18 -6.71
N LEU A 25 3.41 3.63 -5.55
CA LEU A 25 4.35 4.74 -5.46
C LEU A 25 5.70 4.39 -6.08
N CYS A 26 6.32 3.28 -5.67
CA CYS A 26 7.70 2.95 -6.01
C CYS A 26 7.91 2.47 -7.46
N SER A 27 6.93 1.84 -8.09
CA SER A 27 7.14 1.12 -9.36
C SER A 27 6.13 1.44 -10.46
N ALA A 28 4.99 2.05 -10.13
CA ALA A 28 3.89 2.20 -11.07
C ALA A 28 3.50 3.66 -11.36
N SER A 29 3.60 4.54 -10.37
CA SER A 29 3.15 5.94 -10.45
C SER A 29 3.81 6.74 -11.57
N CYS A 30 5.11 6.55 -11.79
CA CYS A 30 5.86 7.18 -12.87
C CYS A 30 5.50 6.63 -14.26
N LEU A 31 5.03 5.38 -14.34
CA LEU A 31 4.71 4.72 -15.62
C LEU A 31 3.27 5.00 -16.07
N ASN A 32 2.33 5.11 -15.13
CA ASN A 32 0.94 5.44 -15.42
C ASN A 32 0.33 6.31 -14.30
N PRO A 33 0.61 7.63 -14.30
CA PRO A 33 0.22 8.55 -13.23
C PRO A 33 -1.29 8.64 -13.00
N VAL A 34 -2.10 8.34 -14.03
CA VAL A 34 -3.56 8.39 -13.93
C VAL A 34 -4.09 7.16 -13.20
N SER A 35 -3.67 5.96 -13.62
CA SER A 35 -4.10 4.68 -13.03
C SER A 35 -3.57 4.45 -11.62
N TRP A 36 -2.49 5.15 -11.27
CA TRP A 36 -1.82 5.12 -9.97
C TRP A 36 -1.80 6.53 -9.35
N SER A 37 -2.90 7.26 -9.52
CA SER A 37 -3.14 8.51 -8.81
C SER A 37 -3.68 8.24 -7.39
N PRO A 38 -3.61 9.21 -6.46
CA PRO A 38 -4.17 9.04 -5.12
C PRO A 38 -5.65 8.68 -5.12
N ALA A 39 -6.43 9.27 -6.05
CA ALA A 39 -7.84 8.97 -6.22
C ALA A 39 -8.06 7.54 -6.74
N ALA A 40 -7.23 7.08 -7.70
CA ALA A 40 -7.31 5.72 -8.20
C ALA A 40 -6.94 4.68 -7.12
N HIS A 41 -5.92 4.98 -6.29
CA HIS A 41 -5.55 4.18 -5.13
C HIS A 41 -6.71 4.07 -4.13
N ALA A 42 -7.27 5.20 -3.70
CA ALA A 42 -8.40 5.21 -2.75
C ALA A 42 -9.60 4.44 -3.31
N LYS A 43 -9.90 4.56 -4.60
CA LYS A 43 -10.96 3.77 -5.26
C LYS A 43 -10.66 2.26 -5.20
N LYS A 44 -9.44 1.83 -5.53
CA LYS A 44 -9.03 0.41 -5.47
C LYS A 44 -9.07 -0.12 -4.05
N LEU A 45 -8.64 0.68 -3.07
CA LEU A 45 -8.70 0.34 -1.65
C LEU A 45 -10.15 0.19 -1.18
N SER A 46 -11.04 1.12 -1.52
CA SER A 46 -12.48 1.01 -1.22
C SER A 46 -13.06 -0.30 -1.75
N ILE A 47 -12.76 -0.67 -3.00
CA ILE A 47 -13.23 -1.94 -3.59
C ILE A 47 -12.72 -3.14 -2.80
N ALA A 48 -11.46 -3.12 -2.34
CA ALA A 48 -10.90 -4.19 -1.53
C ALA A 48 -11.57 -4.27 -0.14
N LEU A 49 -11.83 -3.12 0.49
CA LEU A 49 -12.53 -3.06 1.78
C LEU A 49 -13.97 -3.54 1.67
N ASP A 50 -14.69 -3.15 0.61
CA ASP A 50 -16.06 -3.62 0.32
C ASP A 50 -16.09 -5.14 0.11
N TYR A 51 -15.07 -5.69 -0.56
CA TYR A 51 -14.93 -7.14 -0.72
C TYR A 51 -14.75 -7.85 0.63
N LEU A 52 -13.87 -7.34 1.50
CA LEU A 52 -13.68 -7.90 2.84
C LEU A 52 -14.97 -7.81 3.66
N HIS A 53 -15.66 -6.66 3.63
CA HIS A 53 -16.92 -6.46 4.34
C HIS A 53 -18.00 -7.46 3.89
N LYS A 54 -18.10 -7.71 2.57
CA LYS A 54 -19.10 -8.62 2.00
C LYS A 54 -18.81 -10.10 2.30
N HIS A 55 -17.54 -10.50 2.38
CA HIS A 55 -17.14 -11.91 2.38
C HIS A 55 -16.52 -12.41 3.70
N LEU A 56 -16.26 -11.52 4.66
CA LEU A 56 -15.68 -11.85 5.96
C LEU A 56 -16.49 -11.21 7.08
N PRO A 57 -17.55 -11.87 7.57
CA PRO A 57 -18.30 -11.39 8.72
C PRO A 57 -17.40 -11.35 9.96
N ARG A 58 -17.75 -10.47 10.91
CA ARG A 58 -17.04 -10.28 12.19
C ARG A 58 -15.54 -10.04 11.99
N THR A 59 -15.23 -9.03 11.18
CA THR A 59 -13.85 -8.65 10.88
C THR A 59 -13.56 -7.25 11.37
N ILE A 60 -12.47 -7.10 12.10
CA ILE A 60 -11.84 -5.82 12.40
C ILE A 60 -10.78 -5.58 11.32
N VAL A 61 -10.96 -4.51 10.54
CA VAL A 61 -9.96 -4.10 9.55
C VAL A 61 -9.11 -2.99 10.15
N ASN A 62 -7.81 -3.24 10.28
CA ASN A 62 -6.81 -2.25 10.63
C ASN A 62 -6.18 -1.72 9.34
N LEU A 63 -6.61 -0.53 8.90
CA LEU A 63 -6.04 0.13 7.73
C LEU A 63 -4.82 0.95 8.15
N VAL A 64 -3.64 0.51 7.70
CA VAL A 64 -2.38 1.25 7.89
C VAL A 64 -2.15 2.11 6.66
N PRO A 65 -2.05 3.44 6.80
CA PRO A 65 -1.84 4.32 5.66
C PRO A 65 -0.56 3.99 4.91
N VAL A 66 -0.53 4.27 3.60
CA VAL A 66 0.62 3.95 2.75
C VAL A 66 1.93 4.50 3.34
N LEU A 67 3.00 3.70 3.21
CA LEU A 67 4.32 4.07 3.69
C LEU A 67 4.88 5.26 2.91
N ASP A 68 5.52 6.21 3.61
CA ASP A 68 6.49 7.10 2.98
C ASP A 68 7.71 6.26 2.54
N VAL A 69 7.70 5.84 1.29
CA VAL A 69 8.73 4.96 0.71
C VAL A 69 10.12 5.56 0.74
N SER A 70 10.29 6.87 1.00
CA SER A 70 11.61 7.47 1.20
C SER A 70 12.36 6.91 2.40
N VAL A 71 11.67 6.25 3.35
CA VAL A 71 12.34 5.54 4.44
C VAL A 71 13.33 4.50 3.91
N SER A 72 13.05 3.90 2.75
CA SER A 72 13.91 2.89 2.13
C SER A 72 15.29 3.43 1.79
N ILE A 73 15.47 4.74 1.61
CA ILE A 73 16.76 5.36 1.31
C ILE A 73 17.39 6.08 2.49
N ARG A 74 16.61 6.39 3.52
CA ARG A 74 17.06 7.10 4.73
C ARG A 74 17.71 6.19 5.77
N VAL A 75 17.55 4.88 5.63
CA VAL A 75 18.15 3.88 6.52
C VAL A 75 19.45 3.31 5.95
N LEU A 76 20.34 2.87 6.84
CA LEU A 76 21.56 2.14 6.47
C LEU A 76 21.16 0.81 5.80
N ARG A 77 21.69 0.59 4.59
CA ARG A 77 21.35 -0.58 3.76
C ARG A 77 22.59 -1.37 3.35
N PRO A 78 22.52 -2.71 3.40
CA PRO A 78 23.51 -3.59 2.77
C PRO A 78 23.65 -3.31 1.27
N MET A 79 24.80 -3.66 0.69
CA MET A 79 25.07 -3.47 -0.73
C MET A 79 24.00 -4.12 -1.62
N MET A 80 23.53 -5.31 -1.25
CA MET A 80 22.45 -6.01 -1.97
C MET A 80 21.17 -5.18 -2.05
N CYS A 81 20.72 -4.58 -0.94
CA CYS A 81 19.54 -3.72 -0.95
C CYS A 81 19.72 -2.49 -1.83
N ARG A 82 20.93 -1.91 -1.90
CA ARG A 82 21.20 -0.76 -2.79
C ARG A 82 21.07 -1.18 -4.25
N LEU A 83 21.61 -2.36 -4.61
CA LEU A 83 21.55 -2.90 -5.96
C LEU A 83 20.11 -3.25 -6.38
N MET A 84 19.35 -3.89 -5.50
CA MET A 84 17.97 -4.29 -5.77
C MET A 84 16.97 -3.13 -5.69
N HIS A 85 17.34 -1.97 -5.15
CA HIS A 85 16.41 -0.85 -4.99
C HIS A 85 15.87 -0.36 -6.34
N SER A 86 16.69 -0.38 -7.39
CA SER A 86 16.24 0.01 -8.73
C SER A 86 15.23 -0.95 -9.33
N LEU A 87 15.23 -2.22 -8.91
CA LEU A 87 14.24 -3.21 -9.33
C LEU A 87 12.90 -3.03 -8.60
N PHE A 88 12.94 -2.82 -7.28
CA PHE A 88 11.73 -2.74 -6.45
C PHE A 88 11.12 -1.34 -6.36
N CYS A 89 11.90 -0.31 -6.68
CA CYS A 89 11.48 1.08 -6.64
C CYS A 89 12.01 1.82 -7.88
N THR A 90 11.61 1.35 -9.07
CA THR A 90 12.06 1.88 -10.37
C THR A 90 11.75 3.37 -10.52
N CYS A 91 10.60 3.83 -10.04
CA CYS A 91 10.19 5.23 -10.10
C CYS A 91 11.09 6.15 -9.28
N PHE A 92 11.86 5.63 -8.31
CA PHE A 92 12.84 6.43 -7.57
C PHE A 92 14.12 6.72 -8.37
N HIS A 93 14.44 5.89 -9.36
CA HIS A 93 15.71 5.93 -10.07
C HIS A 93 15.61 6.52 -11.48
N GLN A 94 14.58 7.33 -11.76
CA GLN A 94 14.39 7.95 -13.09
C GLN A 94 15.25 9.20 -13.34
N GLY A 95 16.04 9.66 -12.35
CA GLY A 95 17.14 10.61 -12.55
C GLY A 95 16.86 12.10 -12.28
N GLY A 96 16.00 12.45 -11.31
CA GLY A 96 15.54 13.81 -11.01
C GLY A 96 15.15 14.07 -9.52
N ASN A 97 13.95 14.63 -9.30
CA ASN A 97 13.42 15.03 -7.97
C ASN A 97 12.54 13.95 -7.31
N GLU A 98 12.77 12.67 -7.62
CA GLU A 98 11.87 11.56 -7.28
C GLU A 98 11.65 11.42 -5.78
N LEU A 99 12.66 11.74 -4.97
CA LEU A 99 12.52 11.74 -3.52
C LEU A 99 11.40 12.68 -3.06
N TYR A 100 11.36 13.90 -3.60
CA TYR A 100 10.34 14.88 -3.26
C TYR A 100 8.97 14.44 -3.77
N ASP A 101 8.90 13.94 -5.01
CA ASP A 101 7.66 13.49 -5.62
C ASP A 101 7.07 12.27 -4.91
N LEU A 102 7.89 11.28 -4.54
CA LEU A 102 7.42 10.11 -3.78
C LEU A 102 6.92 10.49 -2.38
N VAL A 103 7.63 11.37 -1.67
CA VAL A 103 7.17 11.85 -0.34
C VAL A 103 5.86 12.62 -0.48
N ARG A 104 5.74 13.47 -1.49
CA ARG A 104 4.52 14.23 -1.78
C ARG A 104 3.36 13.28 -2.12
N MET A 105 3.59 12.30 -2.99
CA MET A 105 2.59 11.33 -3.42
C MET A 105 2.15 10.43 -2.27
N ALA A 106 3.07 9.96 -1.42
CA ALA A 106 2.73 9.22 -0.21
C ALA A 106 1.76 10.01 0.68
N ARG A 107 2.03 11.30 0.92
CA ARG A 107 1.11 12.17 1.68
C ARG A 107 -0.25 12.35 1.02
N LEU A 108 -0.30 12.44 -0.31
CA LEU A 108 -1.57 12.54 -1.04
C LEU A 108 -2.38 11.25 -0.97
N TYR A 109 -1.71 10.09 -1.07
CA TYR A 109 -2.33 8.78 -0.86
C TYR A 109 -2.90 8.67 0.56
N GLN A 110 -2.10 8.98 1.58
CA GLN A 110 -2.54 8.96 2.98
C GLN A 110 -3.77 9.84 3.20
N LYS A 111 -3.81 11.05 2.63
CA LYS A 111 -4.99 11.92 2.68
C LYS A 111 -6.22 11.29 2.01
N ALA A 112 -6.02 10.62 0.87
CA ALA A 112 -7.10 9.95 0.15
C ALA A 112 -7.61 8.72 0.90
N GLU A 113 -6.74 7.98 1.61
CA GLU A 113 -7.11 6.85 2.47
C GLU A 113 -7.89 7.30 3.70
N VAL A 114 -7.46 8.39 4.36
CA VAL A 114 -8.17 8.96 5.50
C VAL A 114 -9.58 9.42 5.12
N ALA A 115 -9.79 9.87 3.89
CA ALA A 115 -11.11 10.26 3.42
C ALA A 115 -12.09 9.08 3.20
N LEU A 116 -11.62 7.82 3.30
CA LEU A 116 -12.47 6.63 3.23
C LEU A 116 -13.02 6.20 4.60
N VAL A 117 -12.49 6.75 5.69
CA VAL A 117 -12.85 6.41 7.08
C VAL A 117 -13.65 7.57 7.69
#